data_AF-A0A842W0J7-F1
#
_entry.id   AF-A0A842W0J7-F1
#
_cell.length_a   1.000
_cell.length_b   1.000
_cell.length_c   1.000
_cell.angle_alpha   90.00
_cell.angle_beta   90.00
_cell.angle_gamma   90.00
#
_symmetry.space_group_name_H-M   'P 1'
#
loop_
_entity.id
_entity.type
_entity.pdbx_description
1 polymer ?
#
loop_
_entity_poly.entity_id
_entity_poly.type
_entity_poly.pdbx_seq_one_letter_code
_entity_poly.pdbx_strand_id
1 'polypeptide(L)'
;MSIDWLKPFQGNTKEIIEEFKSENAENFKLNVKFLLENKVLQIRAVLPPLLAAAFAVNDKDFVRKLLYEADILDISKAVQLIRQGDAGIGLNKRIKLTLQNWMYSLPGQQLELEGLAYPNLCREIIDLIHTNPNRFPMNWWQKYIFEAGMPPKDSLTARYLQINSLSVDKRKDLIRNHPVSWTYLLSRAFRQELPLDIVELTIEKAPFMYLIHYLDKLAGKEDKLDEKLANKLIETAHNTAFNFGLVLKKYIHNSRNLNAAIKAALLDSAQTLLNNARTPELREPIFIIGDKSASMSTSIQAAVLMSGILAQKLKGCRLLFFNNTVTTYKAPKDVKDILKALNDVRSSGSTAISAAIGAAVRQNAKTIILISDGGHNTPSGNYKEDLKNMDINPTLPDIDFYYIMVRGDYDRVWQTYNAKTGGIRRLFDLKTLNVSFVYGFLKILLQLFNYDLESKVWDEIEAIKGAFLPGTFKELNKNKQKTDNSTSKADINLESIESKKIEGISDDLSEDICEICGEEVSKRNAILLTCGHRYHKKCLKRYWALLDGEKRCVYNCITPTNVCIVCGAELNGDTCEECGTQYHKL
;
A
#
# COMPACT_ATOMS: atom_id res chain seq x y z
N MET A 1 -7.54 19.57 -11.02
CA MET A 1 -7.68 18.74 -9.80
C MET A 1 -6.73 19.26 -8.73
N SER A 2 -7.21 19.45 -7.50
CA SER A 2 -6.30 19.56 -6.36
C SER A 2 -5.60 18.22 -6.14
N ILE A 3 -4.34 18.21 -5.69
CA ILE A 3 -3.66 16.97 -5.24
C ILE A 3 -4.30 16.42 -3.96
N ASP A 4 -5.23 17.15 -3.35
CA ASP A 4 -5.89 16.77 -2.10
C ASP A 4 -6.52 15.37 -2.12
N TRP A 5 -7.02 14.87 -3.26
CA TRP A 5 -7.56 13.51 -3.33
C TRP A 5 -6.48 12.41 -3.22
N LEU A 6 -5.20 12.75 -3.39
CA LEU A 6 -4.08 11.85 -3.13
C LEU A 6 -3.69 11.81 -1.64
N LYS A 7 -4.13 12.79 -0.83
CA LYS A 7 -3.83 12.86 0.61
C LYS A 7 -4.23 11.58 1.37
N PRO A 8 -5.37 10.93 1.10
CA PRO A 8 -5.70 9.68 1.77
C PRO A 8 -4.65 8.59 1.53
N PHE A 9 -4.03 8.53 0.35
CA PHE A 9 -2.92 7.59 0.07
C PHE A 9 -1.62 7.95 0.77
N GLN A 10 -1.50 9.19 1.22
CA GLN A 10 -0.41 9.68 2.05
C GLN A 10 -0.70 9.42 3.54
N GLY A 11 -1.94 9.16 3.91
CA GLY A 11 -2.37 8.87 5.27
C GLY A 11 -2.19 7.43 5.70
N ASN A 12 -2.50 7.16 6.98
CA ASN A 12 -2.73 5.79 7.41
C ASN A 12 -4.06 5.26 6.82
N THR A 13 -4.30 3.95 6.91
CA THR A 13 -5.53 3.31 6.40
C THR A 13 -6.83 4.00 6.85
N LYS A 14 -6.81 4.71 8.00
CA LYS A 14 -7.98 5.43 8.53
C LYS A 14 -8.39 6.59 7.64
N GLU A 15 -7.46 7.38 7.12
CA GLU A 15 -7.76 8.50 6.22
C GLU A 15 -8.37 8.00 4.91
N ILE A 16 -7.86 6.88 4.36
CA ILE A 16 -8.48 6.22 3.21
C ILE A 16 -9.90 5.78 3.55
N ILE A 17 -10.11 5.14 4.71
CA ILE A 17 -11.45 4.74 5.17
C ILE A 17 -12.39 5.94 5.28
N GLU A 18 -11.92 7.07 5.82
CA GLU A 18 -12.71 8.31 5.94
C GLU A 18 -13.09 8.85 4.57
N GLU A 19 -12.19 8.82 3.59
CA GLU A 19 -12.50 9.22 2.21
C GLU A 19 -13.51 8.27 1.54
N PHE A 20 -13.42 6.95 1.79
CA PHE A 20 -14.43 6.00 1.32
C PHE A 20 -15.81 6.20 1.95
N LYS A 21 -15.88 6.87 3.11
CA LYS A 21 -17.12 7.22 3.79
C LYS A 21 -17.59 8.64 3.48
N SER A 22 -16.78 9.45 2.80
CA SER A 22 -17.07 10.85 2.50
C SER A 22 -18.13 10.96 1.41
N GLU A 23 -18.73 12.15 1.29
CA GLU A 23 -19.63 12.47 0.16
C GLU A 23 -18.90 12.40 -1.20
N ASN A 24 -17.57 12.41 -1.21
CA ASN A 24 -16.72 12.32 -2.40
C ASN A 24 -16.27 10.88 -2.74
N ALA A 25 -16.77 9.86 -2.05
CA ALA A 25 -16.31 8.47 -2.20
C ALA A 25 -16.35 7.96 -3.66
N GLU A 26 -17.37 8.31 -4.44
CA GLU A 26 -17.45 7.88 -5.85
C GLU A 26 -16.38 8.54 -6.72
N ASN A 27 -16.09 9.83 -6.51
CA ASN A 27 -14.99 10.51 -7.20
C ASN A 27 -13.64 9.89 -6.82
N PHE A 28 -13.46 9.55 -5.53
CA PHE A 28 -12.26 8.85 -5.07
C PHE A 28 -12.10 7.49 -5.75
N LYS A 29 -13.16 6.67 -5.80
CA LYS A 29 -13.15 5.37 -6.49
C LYS A 29 -12.87 5.49 -7.99
N LEU A 30 -13.43 6.49 -8.67
CA LEU A 30 -13.16 6.78 -10.08
C LEU A 30 -11.71 7.15 -10.30
N ASN A 31 -11.13 7.99 -9.43
CA ASN A 31 -9.72 8.35 -9.51
C ASN A 31 -8.82 7.12 -9.29
N VAL A 32 -9.14 6.26 -8.31
CA VAL A 32 -8.41 5.00 -8.11
C VAL A 32 -8.51 4.11 -9.35
N LYS A 33 -9.71 3.94 -9.89
CA LYS A 33 -9.92 3.15 -11.11
C LYS A 33 -9.07 3.68 -12.26
N PHE A 34 -9.07 4.99 -12.48
CA PHE A 34 -8.24 5.63 -13.49
C PHE A 34 -6.75 5.35 -13.27
N LEU A 35 -6.26 5.42 -12.04
CA LEU A 35 -4.86 5.09 -11.70
C LEU A 35 -4.53 3.61 -11.97
N LEU A 36 -5.46 2.70 -11.65
CA LEU A 36 -5.34 1.27 -11.92
C LEU A 36 -5.20 1.00 -13.42
N GLU A 37 -6.16 1.51 -14.21
CA GLU A 37 -6.24 1.28 -15.65
C GLU A 37 -5.05 1.88 -16.41
N ASN A 38 -4.55 3.04 -15.98
CA ASN A 38 -3.42 3.71 -16.63
C ASN A 38 -2.06 3.27 -16.08
N LYS A 39 -2.01 2.27 -15.19
CA LYS A 39 -0.78 1.74 -14.57
C LYS A 39 0.11 2.87 -14.03
N VAL A 40 -0.51 3.95 -13.51
CA VAL A 40 0.16 5.26 -13.34
C VAL A 40 1.34 5.16 -12.41
N LEU A 41 1.29 4.33 -11.35
CA LEU A 41 2.47 3.85 -10.59
C LEU A 41 2.06 2.92 -9.45
N GLN A 42 2.96 1.98 -9.08
CA GLN A 42 3.10 1.32 -7.77
C GLN A 42 1.81 1.02 -6.99
N ILE A 43 0.73 0.63 -7.69
CA ILE A 43 -0.55 0.27 -7.10
C ILE A 43 -0.35 -0.70 -5.96
N ARG A 44 0.57 -1.67 -6.09
CA ARG A 44 0.89 -2.63 -5.02
C ARG A 44 1.26 -2.02 -3.66
N ALA A 45 1.78 -0.79 -3.60
CA ALA A 45 2.04 -0.13 -2.31
C ALA A 45 0.74 0.40 -1.67
N VAL A 46 -0.21 0.85 -2.49
CA VAL A 46 -1.50 1.44 -2.05
C VAL A 46 -2.66 0.45 -2.11
N LEU A 47 -2.50 -0.69 -2.78
CA LEU A 47 -3.51 -1.71 -2.97
C LEU A 47 -3.90 -2.37 -1.64
N PRO A 48 -2.96 -2.71 -0.73
CA PRO A 48 -3.35 -3.21 0.59
C PRO A 48 -4.16 -2.19 1.40
N PRO A 49 -3.74 -0.91 1.54
CA PRO A 49 -4.57 0.11 2.18
C PRO A 49 -5.94 0.33 1.52
N LEU A 50 -6.01 0.30 0.18
CA LEU A 50 -7.26 0.41 -0.57
C LEU A 50 -8.21 -0.77 -0.33
N LEU A 51 -7.67 -2.00 -0.37
CA LEU A 51 -8.41 -3.21 -0.04
C LEU A 51 -8.91 -3.14 1.41
N ALA A 52 -8.05 -2.75 2.34
CA ALA A 52 -8.40 -2.59 3.75
C ALA A 52 -9.55 -1.59 3.94
N ALA A 53 -9.49 -0.44 3.26
CA ALA A 53 -10.54 0.55 3.31
C ALA A 53 -11.85 0.06 2.68
N ALA A 54 -11.78 -0.59 1.52
CA ALA A 54 -12.93 -1.16 0.83
C ALA A 54 -13.60 -2.28 1.66
N PHE A 55 -12.81 -3.11 2.35
CA PHE A 55 -13.30 -4.09 3.32
C PHE A 55 -14.00 -3.41 4.49
N ALA A 56 -13.41 -2.35 5.04
CA ALA A 56 -13.95 -1.59 6.18
C ALA A 56 -15.30 -0.92 5.87
N VAL A 57 -15.49 -0.41 4.64
CA VAL A 57 -16.77 0.19 4.21
C VAL A 57 -17.73 -0.82 3.56
N ASN A 58 -17.35 -2.09 3.49
CA ASN A 58 -18.16 -3.17 2.91
C ASN A 58 -18.54 -2.95 1.43
N ASP A 59 -17.68 -2.30 0.65
CA ASP A 59 -17.91 -2.06 -0.78
C ASP A 59 -17.49 -3.30 -1.60
N LYS A 60 -18.44 -4.22 -1.78
CA LYS A 60 -18.21 -5.50 -2.46
C LYS A 60 -17.73 -5.33 -3.91
N ASP A 61 -18.30 -4.37 -4.63
CA ASP A 61 -18.01 -4.22 -6.05
C ASP A 61 -16.65 -3.58 -6.28
N PHE A 62 -16.27 -2.64 -5.41
CA PHE A 62 -14.92 -2.10 -5.41
C PHE A 62 -13.89 -3.15 -4.95
N VAL A 63 -14.18 -3.93 -3.92
CA VAL A 63 -13.34 -5.07 -3.50
C VAL A 63 -13.08 -6.03 -4.66
N ARG A 64 -14.12 -6.43 -5.40
CA ARG A 64 -13.97 -7.31 -6.56
C ARG A 64 -13.02 -6.72 -7.60
N LYS A 65 -13.16 -5.42 -7.91
CA LYS A 65 -12.26 -4.72 -8.85
C LYS A 65 -10.82 -4.73 -8.37
N LEU A 66 -10.58 -4.43 -7.10
CA LEU A 66 -9.23 -4.45 -6.52
C LEU A 66 -8.63 -5.86 -6.49
N LEU A 67 -9.44 -6.89 -6.22
CA LEU A 67 -9.01 -8.28 -6.18
C LEU A 67 -8.57 -8.84 -7.55
N TYR A 68 -8.97 -8.22 -8.66
CA TYR A 68 -8.44 -8.56 -9.99
C TYR A 68 -6.98 -8.15 -10.15
N GLU A 69 -6.55 -7.11 -9.44
CA GLU A 69 -5.17 -6.57 -9.49
C GLU A 69 -4.30 -7.05 -8.31
N ALA A 70 -4.91 -7.70 -7.32
CA ALA A 70 -4.26 -8.09 -6.07
C ALA A 70 -3.69 -9.50 -6.11
N ASP A 71 -2.58 -9.70 -5.40
CA ASP A 71 -2.08 -11.03 -5.04
C ASP A 71 -2.32 -11.36 -3.55
N ILE A 72 -1.89 -12.55 -3.13
CA ILE A 72 -2.05 -13.00 -1.73
C ILE A 72 -1.30 -12.10 -0.74
N LEU A 73 -0.17 -11.49 -1.13
CA LEU A 73 0.55 -10.55 -0.26
C LEU A 73 -0.27 -9.30 -0.03
N ASP A 74 -0.91 -8.78 -1.08
CA ASP A 74 -1.72 -7.56 -0.99
C ASP A 74 -2.92 -7.78 -0.05
N ILE A 75 -3.58 -8.94 -0.15
CA ILE A 75 -4.71 -9.29 0.71
C ILE A 75 -4.28 -9.52 2.15
N SER A 76 -3.19 -10.25 2.39
CA SER A 76 -2.66 -10.47 3.74
C SER A 76 -2.30 -9.14 4.42
N LYS A 77 -1.62 -8.23 3.70
CA LYS A 77 -1.34 -6.89 4.21
C LYS A 77 -2.62 -6.09 4.49
N ALA A 78 -3.61 -6.14 3.61
CA ALA A 78 -4.89 -5.47 3.83
C ALA A 78 -5.59 -5.98 5.10
N VAL A 79 -5.59 -7.29 5.31
CA VAL A 79 -6.07 -7.95 6.53
C VAL A 79 -5.31 -7.49 7.77
N GLN A 80 -3.97 -7.44 7.69
CA GLN A 80 -3.14 -6.96 8.79
C GLN A 80 -3.43 -5.50 9.12
N LEU A 81 -3.62 -4.64 8.13
CA LEU A 81 -3.99 -3.23 8.34
C LEU A 81 -5.35 -3.10 9.04
N ILE A 82 -6.31 -3.97 8.74
CA ILE A 82 -7.59 -4.01 9.46
C ILE A 82 -7.43 -4.47 10.90
N ARG A 83 -6.57 -5.48 11.14
CA ARG A 83 -6.28 -6.00 12.49
C ARG A 83 -5.52 -5.00 13.35
N GLN A 84 -4.57 -4.28 12.75
CA GLN A 84 -3.70 -3.31 13.42
C GLN A 84 -4.39 -1.96 13.64
N GLY A 85 -5.36 -1.60 12.79
CA GLY A 85 -6.02 -0.30 12.85
C GLY A 85 -7.09 -0.21 13.95
N ASP A 86 -7.18 0.96 14.58
CA ASP A 86 -8.23 1.43 15.52
C ASP A 86 -9.66 1.31 14.99
N ALA A 87 -9.88 0.80 13.79
CA ALA A 87 -11.21 0.66 13.22
C ALA A 87 -12.05 -0.35 14.00
N GLY A 88 -11.44 -1.38 14.60
CA GLY A 88 -12.19 -2.46 15.28
C GLY A 88 -13.15 -3.21 14.36
N ILE A 89 -13.02 -3.04 13.03
CA ILE A 89 -13.93 -3.61 12.04
C ILE A 89 -13.42 -5.01 11.69
N GLY A 90 -14.02 -6.04 12.29
CA GLY A 90 -13.84 -7.41 11.81
C GLY A 90 -14.33 -7.57 10.37
N LEU A 91 -13.75 -8.51 9.61
CA LEU A 91 -14.28 -8.84 8.29
C LEU A 91 -15.71 -9.36 8.41
N ASN A 92 -16.67 -8.60 7.87
CA ASN A 92 -18.06 -9.02 7.87
C ASN A 92 -18.28 -10.24 6.95
N LYS A 93 -19.42 -10.94 7.13
CA LYS A 93 -19.77 -12.13 6.37
C LYS A 93 -19.72 -11.91 4.84
N ARG A 94 -20.13 -10.74 4.35
CA ARG A 94 -20.18 -10.43 2.91
C ARG A 94 -18.79 -10.31 2.30
N ILE A 95 -17.85 -9.66 3.00
CA ILE A 95 -16.45 -9.57 2.57
C ILE A 95 -15.77 -10.94 2.66
N LYS A 96 -15.99 -11.70 3.74
CA LYS A 96 -15.48 -13.09 3.83
C LYS A 96 -15.94 -13.93 2.65
N LEU A 97 -17.25 -13.93 2.33
CA LEU A 97 -17.79 -14.64 1.16
C LEU A 97 -17.17 -14.17 -0.16
N THR A 98 -16.87 -12.88 -0.29
CA THR A 98 -16.25 -12.31 -1.50
C THR A 98 -14.81 -12.79 -1.66
N LEU A 99 -14.02 -12.80 -0.57
CA LEU A 99 -12.66 -13.34 -0.55
C LEU A 99 -12.63 -14.84 -0.76
N GLN A 100 -13.57 -15.59 -0.17
CA GLN A 100 -13.71 -17.02 -0.39
C GLN A 100 -13.96 -17.32 -1.87
N ASN A 101 -14.94 -16.64 -2.49
CA ASN A 101 -15.25 -16.81 -3.90
C ASN A 101 -14.08 -16.43 -4.81
N TRP A 102 -13.33 -15.38 -4.46
CA TRP A 102 -12.11 -15.02 -5.17
C TRP A 102 -11.06 -16.14 -5.06
N MET A 103 -10.77 -16.64 -3.85
CA MET A 103 -9.81 -17.74 -3.66
C MET A 103 -10.23 -19.00 -4.43
N TYR A 104 -11.52 -19.34 -4.45
CA TYR A 104 -12.04 -20.48 -5.20
C TYR A 104 -11.97 -20.29 -6.72
N SER A 105 -11.97 -19.04 -7.18
CA SER A 105 -11.85 -18.73 -8.62
C SER A 105 -10.41 -18.79 -9.14
N LEU A 106 -9.41 -18.85 -8.25
CA LEU A 106 -8.01 -18.95 -8.67
C LEU A 106 -7.76 -20.29 -9.37
N PRO A 107 -7.08 -20.30 -10.54
CA PRO A 107 -6.67 -21.54 -11.19
C PRO A 107 -5.85 -22.43 -10.26
N GLY A 108 -6.01 -23.76 -10.37
CA GLY A 108 -5.28 -24.73 -9.54
C GLY A 108 -3.77 -24.49 -9.57
N GLN A 109 -3.20 -24.28 -10.76
CA GLN A 109 -1.77 -23.97 -10.90
C GLN A 109 -1.36 -22.69 -10.14
N GLN A 110 -2.19 -21.64 -10.16
CA GLN A 110 -1.91 -20.41 -9.44
C GLN A 110 -1.93 -20.66 -7.93
N LEU A 111 -2.91 -21.41 -7.42
CA LEU A 111 -2.96 -21.80 -6.01
C LEU A 111 -1.71 -22.59 -5.59
N GLU A 112 -1.24 -23.54 -6.41
CA GLU A 112 -0.01 -24.27 -6.12
C GLU A 112 1.21 -23.35 -5.97
N LEU A 113 1.36 -22.40 -6.89
CA LEU A 113 2.48 -21.45 -6.89
C LEU A 113 2.41 -20.46 -5.73
N GLU A 114 1.22 -19.95 -5.42
CA GLU A 114 0.99 -19.04 -4.30
C GLU A 114 1.18 -19.75 -2.95
N GLY A 115 0.67 -20.97 -2.82
CA GLY A 115 0.85 -21.80 -1.63
C GLY A 115 2.32 -22.16 -1.38
N LEU A 116 3.09 -22.35 -2.45
CA LEU A 116 4.52 -22.58 -2.40
C LEU A 116 5.31 -21.33 -1.98
N ALA A 117 4.96 -20.17 -2.56
CA ALA A 117 5.63 -18.91 -2.28
C ALA A 117 5.28 -18.33 -0.89
N TYR A 118 4.01 -18.42 -0.50
CA TYR A 118 3.42 -17.74 0.67
C TYR A 118 2.50 -18.63 1.52
N PRO A 119 2.92 -19.83 1.96
CA PRO A 119 2.08 -20.77 2.71
C PRO A 119 1.52 -20.18 3.99
N ASN A 120 2.32 -19.43 4.74
CA ASN A 120 1.87 -18.81 6.00
C ASN A 120 0.80 -17.73 5.74
N LEU A 121 0.91 -16.98 4.65
CA LEU A 121 -0.08 -15.96 4.30
C LEU A 121 -1.36 -16.60 3.77
N CYS A 122 -1.24 -17.67 2.96
CA CYS A 122 -2.38 -18.49 2.57
C CYS A 122 -3.12 -19.02 3.80
N ARG A 123 -2.38 -19.55 4.79
CA ARG A 123 -2.94 -20.04 6.06
C ARG A 123 -3.67 -18.93 6.80
N GLU A 124 -3.03 -17.77 6.98
CA GLU A 124 -3.64 -16.62 7.65
C GLU A 124 -4.96 -16.20 6.99
N ILE A 125 -4.99 -16.12 5.66
CA ILE A 125 -6.20 -15.75 4.92
C ILE A 125 -7.28 -16.81 5.07
N ILE A 126 -6.94 -18.10 4.95
CA ILE A 126 -7.89 -19.21 5.11
C ILE A 126 -8.48 -19.24 6.51
N ASP A 127 -7.65 -19.08 7.55
CA ASP A 127 -8.09 -19.02 8.94
C ASP A 127 -9.07 -17.87 9.16
N LEU A 128 -8.84 -16.73 8.50
CA LEU A 128 -9.68 -15.56 8.64
C LEU A 128 -11.04 -15.72 7.96
N ILE A 129 -11.07 -16.28 6.76
CA ILE A 129 -12.28 -16.38 5.94
C ILE A 129 -12.98 -17.74 6.05
N HIS A 130 -12.39 -18.71 6.73
CA HIS A 130 -12.90 -20.06 6.95
C HIS A 130 -13.35 -20.75 5.65
N THR A 131 -12.43 -20.96 4.71
CA THR A 131 -12.74 -21.67 3.45
C THR A 131 -13.07 -23.14 3.70
N ASN A 132 -14.07 -23.65 2.97
CA ASN A 132 -14.31 -25.07 2.79
C ASN A 132 -13.25 -25.68 1.84
N PRO A 133 -12.50 -26.73 2.25
CA PRO A 133 -11.46 -27.38 1.46
C PRO A 133 -11.98 -28.02 0.16
N ASN A 134 -13.21 -28.52 0.16
CA ASN A 134 -13.80 -29.22 -0.99
C ASN A 134 -14.21 -28.27 -2.13
N ARG A 135 -14.17 -26.95 -1.90
CA ARG A 135 -14.48 -25.94 -2.93
C ARG A 135 -13.26 -25.45 -3.68
N PHE A 136 -12.05 -25.80 -3.24
CA PHE A 136 -10.85 -25.52 -4.02
C PHE A 136 -10.77 -26.43 -5.25
N PRO A 137 -10.13 -25.98 -6.34
CA PRO A 137 -9.83 -26.85 -7.49
C PRO A 137 -9.00 -28.09 -7.14
N MET A 138 -8.31 -28.07 -6.00
CA MET A 138 -7.44 -29.15 -5.52
C MET A 138 -7.78 -29.46 -4.05
N ASN A 139 -8.32 -30.66 -3.80
CA ASN A 139 -8.73 -31.11 -2.47
C ASN A 139 -7.58 -31.27 -1.46
N TRP A 140 -6.34 -31.39 -1.94
CA TRP A 140 -5.14 -31.54 -1.11
C TRP A 140 -4.51 -30.19 -0.73
N TRP A 141 -4.83 -29.10 -1.42
CA TRP A 141 -4.08 -27.85 -1.30
C TRP A 141 -4.21 -27.21 0.08
N GLN A 142 -5.42 -27.10 0.61
CA GLN A 142 -5.61 -26.56 1.97
C GLN A 142 -4.91 -27.43 3.02
N LYS A 143 -4.94 -28.76 2.86
CA LYS A 143 -4.22 -29.68 3.73
C LYS A 143 -2.71 -29.41 3.71
N TYR A 144 -2.13 -29.19 2.53
CA TYR A 144 -0.72 -28.80 2.37
C TYR A 144 -0.39 -27.49 3.12
N ILE A 145 -1.25 -26.48 3.01
CA ILE A 145 -1.07 -25.18 3.67
C ILE A 145 -1.06 -25.30 5.21
N PHE A 146 -1.94 -26.13 5.78
CA PHE A 146 -2.10 -26.25 7.24
C PHE A 146 -1.13 -27.26 7.86
N GLU A 147 -1.06 -28.46 7.31
CA GLU A 147 -0.40 -29.59 7.95
C GLU A 147 1.07 -29.72 7.54
N ALA A 148 1.55 -28.86 6.63
CA ALA A 148 2.83 -29.04 5.94
C ALA A 148 2.96 -30.46 5.34
N GLY A 149 1.83 -31.08 4.98
CA GLY A 149 1.78 -32.42 4.42
C GLY A 149 2.49 -32.49 3.07
N MET A 150 2.84 -33.69 2.61
CA MET A 150 3.46 -33.83 1.29
C MET A 150 2.40 -33.57 0.20
N PRO A 151 2.65 -32.65 -0.75
CA PRO A 151 1.79 -32.49 -1.91
C PRO A 151 1.85 -33.76 -2.79
N PRO A 152 0.84 -34.03 -3.64
CA PRO A 152 0.87 -35.15 -4.57
C PRO A 152 2.13 -35.13 -5.45
N LYS A 153 2.71 -36.31 -5.72
CA LYS A 153 4.01 -36.43 -6.40
C LYS A 153 4.04 -35.79 -7.79
N ASP A 154 2.91 -35.76 -8.47
CA ASP A 154 2.71 -35.19 -9.79
C ASP A 154 2.39 -33.69 -9.77
N SER A 155 2.13 -33.10 -8.60
CA SER A 155 1.78 -31.70 -8.47
C SER A 155 2.96 -30.77 -8.80
N LEU A 156 2.65 -29.54 -9.19
CA LEU A 156 3.66 -28.52 -9.45
C LEU A 156 4.42 -28.15 -8.15
N THR A 157 3.71 -28.07 -7.03
CA THR A 157 4.31 -27.86 -5.70
C THR A 157 5.36 -28.94 -5.39
N ALA A 158 5.05 -30.22 -5.59
CA ALA A 158 6.00 -31.31 -5.34
C ALA A 158 7.26 -31.21 -6.20
N ARG A 159 7.10 -30.89 -7.50
CA ARG A 159 8.23 -30.69 -8.43
C ARG A 159 9.13 -29.55 -7.99
N TYR A 160 8.55 -28.44 -7.53
CA TYR A 160 9.32 -27.31 -7.01
C TYR A 160 10.02 -27.59 -5.68
N LEU A 161 9.41 -28.35 -4.77
CA LEU A 161 10.08 -28.79 -3.55
C LEU A 161 11.30 -29.68 -3.85
N GLN A 162 11.30 -30.38 -4.99
CA GLN A 162 12.40 -31.21 -5.47
C GLN A 162 13.31 -30.49 -6.48
N ILE A 163 13.18 -29.17 -6.67
CA ILE A 163 13.87 -28.44 -7.74
C ILE A 163 15.40 -28.56 -7.69
N ASN A 164 15.97 -28.69 -6.49
CA ASN A 164 17.40 -28.89 -6.27
C ASN A 164 17.89 -30.26 -6.74
N SER A 165 17.02 -31.27 -6.78
CA SER A 165 17.33 -32.64 -7.23
C SER A 165 17.15 -32.82 -8.73
N LEU A 166 16.59 -31.82 -9.43
CA LEU A 166 16.43 -31.85 -10.88
C LEU A 166 17.76 -31.53 -11.58
N SER A 167 17.99 -32.18 -12.72
CA SER A 167 19.03 -31.79 -13.67
C SER A 167 18.81 -30.36 -14.16
N VAL A 168 19.89 -29.68 -14.56
CA VAL A 168 19.87 -28.29 -15.03
C VAL A 168 18.79 -28.04 -16.10
N ASP A 169 18.68 -28.89 -17.11
CA ASP A 169 17.69 -28.71 -18.19
C ASP A 169 16.25 -28.82 -17.68
N LYS A 170 15.93 -29.91 -16.96
CA LYS A 170 14.61 -30.09 -16.32
C LYS A 170 14.24 -28.93 -15.38
N ARG A 171 15.23 -28.36 -14.69
CA ARG A 171 15.03 -27.22 -13.79
C ARG A 171 14.69 -25.95 -14.56
N LYS A 172 15.46 -25.64 -15.60
CA LYS A 172 15.22 -24.51 -16.51
C LYS A 172 13.85 -24.65 -17.18
N ASP A 173 13.50 -25.84 -17.65
CA ASP A 173 12.21 -26.13 -18.28
C ASP A 173 11.05 -25.97 -17.30
N LEU A 174 11.19 -26.44 -16.06
CA LEU A 174 10.18 -26.25 -15.02
C LEU A 174 9.88 -24.76 -14.79
N ILE A 175 10.92 -23.94 -14.63
CA ILE A 175 10.75 -22.50 -14.39
C ILE A 175 10.21 -21.76 -15.61
N ARG A 176 10.63 -22.13 -16.83
CA ARG A 176 10.14 -21.52 -18.06
C ARG A 176 8.66 -21.79 -18.29
N ASN A 177 8.23 -23.04 -18.06
CA ASN A 177 6.87 -23.47 -18.32
C ASN A 177 5.90 -23.07 -17.19
N HIS A 178 6.40 -22.91 -15.97
CA HIS A 178 5.57 -22.63 -14.79
C HIS A 178 6.18 -21.54 -13.91
N PRO A 179 6.29 -20.28 -14.39
CA PRO A 179 7.02 -19.23 -13.68
C PRO A 179 6.47 -19.02 -12.26
N VAL A 180 7.31 -19.27 -11.28
CA VAL A 180 7.05 -18.98 -9.86
C VAL A 180 7.58 -17.59 -9.52
N SER A 181 7.01 -16.98 -8.47
CA SER A 181 7.56 -15.76 -7.89
C SER A 181 9.07 -15.93 -7.66
N TRP A 182 9.85 -15.04 -8.25
CA TRP A 182 11.30 -15.08 -8.08
C TRP A 182 11.69 -14.97 -6.61
N THR A 183 10.91 -14.27 -5.78
CA THR A 183 11.11 -14.21 -4.32
C THR A 183 11.14 -15.61 -3.72
N TYR A 184 10.30 -16.54 -4.16
CA TYR A 184 10.35 -17.94 -3.74
C TYR A 184 11.67 -18.59 -4.15
N LEU A 185 12.10 -18.43 -5.40
CA LEU A 185 13.37 -19.00 -5.88
C LEU A 185 14.54 -18.50 -5.03
N LEU A 186 14.61 -17.19 -4.79
CA LEU A 186 15.75 -16.55 -4.12
C LEU A 186 15.76 -16.66 -2.59
N SER A 187 14.64 -16.95 -1.95
CA SER A 187 14.53 -16.98 -0.48
C SER A 187 14.19 -18.35 0.09
N ARG A 188 13.59 -19.24 -0.69
CA ARG A 188 13.05 -20.51 -0.20
C ARG A 188 13.60 -21.72 -0.93
N ALA A 189 13.62 -21.70 -2.27
CA ALA A 189 14.13 -22.82 -3.05
C ALA A 189 15.65 -22.97 -2.92
N PHE A 190 16.36 -21.84 -3.01
CA PHE A 190 17.83 -21.78 -3.00
C PHE A 190 18.31 -20.89 -1.82
N ARG A 191 18.11 -21.38 -0.58
CA ARG A 191 18.30 -20.58 0.65
C ARG A 191 19.73 -20.05 0.85
N GLN A 192 20.75 -20.75 0.34
CA GLN A 192 22.15 -20.41 0.55
C GLN A 192 22.78 -19.78 -0.70
N GLU A 193 22.73 -20.48 -1.83
CA GLU A 193 23.34 -20.02 -3.07
C GLU A 193 22.46 -20.37 -4.26
N LEU A 194 22.36 -19.42 -5.20
CA LEU A 194 21.66 -19.63 -6.44
C LEU A 194 22.53 -20.41 -7.42
N PRO A 195 22.04 -21.54 -7.95
CA PRO A 195 22.71 -22.21 -9.05
C PRO A 195 22.86 -21.26 -10.25
N LEU A 196 23.99 -21.35 -10.95
CA LEU A 196 24.32 -20.45 -12.07
C LEU A 196 23.27 -20.50 -13.19
N ASP A 197 22.68 -21.66 -13.43
CA ASP A 197 21.59 -21.85 -14.40
C ASP A 197 20.33 -21.06 -14.03
N ILE A 198 20.08 -20.87 -12.73
CA ILE A 198 18.96 -20.07 -12.21
C ILE A 198 19.28 -18.59 -12.23
N VAL A 199 20.52 -18.21 -11.91
CA VAL A 199 20.98 -16.82 -12.05
C VAL A 199 20.82 -16.37 -13.50
N GLU A 200 21.29 -17.17 -14.44
CA GLU A 200 21.17 -16.91 -15.87
C GLU A 200 19.70 -16.74 -16.31
N LEU A 201 18.82 -17.64 -15.90
CA LEU A 201 17.41 -17.59 -16.24
C LEU A 201 16.71 -16.39 -15.59
N THR A 202 17.10 -16.03 -14.36
CA THR A 202 16.61 -14.83 -13.67
C THR A 202 17.01 -13.59 -14.44
N ILE A 203 18.27 -13.48 -14.88
CA ILE A 203 18.73 -12.36 -15.71
C ILE A 203 17.92 -12.27 -17.01
N GLU A 204 17.67 -13.40 -17.67
CA GLU A 204 16.95 -13.42 -18.95
C GLU A 204 15.49 -12.94 -18.83
N LYS A 205 14.78 -13.39 -17.78
CA LYS A 205 13.31 -13.28 -17.70
C LYS A 205 12.79 -12.31 -16.65
N ALA A 206 13.58 -11.98 -15.63
CA ALA A 206 13.06 -11.17 -14.53
C ALA A 206 12.88 -9.70 -14.96
N PRO A 207 11.83 -9.02 -14.47
CA PRO A 207 11.63 -7.61 -14.78
C PRO A 207 12.73 -6.74 -14.15
N PHE A 208 13.00 -5.57 -14.72
CA PHE A 208 14.06 -4.65 -14.28
C PHE A 208 14.08 -4.42 -12.76
N MET A 209 12.92 -4.15 -12.16
CA MET A 209 12.80 -3.91 -10.72
C MET A 209 13.27 -5.08 -9.87
N TYR A 210 13.08 -6.29 -10.38
CA TYR A 210 13.53 -7.50 -9.71
C TYR A 210 15.06 -7.64 -9.78
N LEU A 211 15.63 -7.41 -10.97
CA LEU A 211 17.08 -7.42 -11.19
C LEU A 211 17.78 -6.40 -10.27
N ILE A 212 17.22 -5.19 -10.18
CA ILE A 212 17.74 -4.15 -9.30
C ILE A 212 17.63 -4.53 -7.82
N HIS A 213 16.48 -5.07 -7.39
CA HIS A 213 16.27 -5.42 -5.97
C HIS A 213 17.26 -6.50 -5.49
N TYR A 214 17.47 -7.52 -6.32
CA TYR A 214 18.31 -8.67 -6.01
C TYR A 214 19.71 -8.62 -6.62
N LEU A 215 20.14 -7.43 -7.04
CA LEU A 215 21.44 -7.22 -7.67
C LEU A 215 22.60 -7.87 -6.90
N ASP A 216 22.58 -7.77 -5.57
CA ASP A 216 23.62 -8.30 -4.68
C ASP A 216 23.71 -9.83 -4.67
N LYS A 217 22.63 -10.53 -5.07
CA LYS A 217 22.61 -11.99 -5.22
C LYS A 217 22.97 -12.45 -6.63
N LEU A 218 22.78 -11.58 -7.62
CA LEU A 218 22.98 -11.89 -9.04
C LEU A 218 24.38 -11.50 -9.53
N ALA A 219 24.93 -10.42 -8.98
CA ALA A 219 26.24 -9.89 -9.36
C ALA A 219 27.40 -10.70 -8.74
N GLY A 220 28.56 -10.68 -9.40
CA GLY A 220 29.80 -11.27 -8.91
C GLY A 220 29.80 -12.80 -8.92
N LYS A 221 28.90 -13.42 -9.70
CA LYS A 221 28.82 -14.87 -9.84
C LYS A 221 29.81 -15.40 -10.89
N GLU A 222 29.77 -14.82 -12.09
CA GLU A 222 30.71 -15.08 -13.17
C GLU A 222 30.77 -13.85 -14.08
N ASP A 223 31.94 -13.54 -14.65
CA ASP A 223 32.12 -12.36 -15.51
C ASP A 223 31.13 -12.32 -16.68
N LYS A 224 30.87 -13.49 -17.31
CA LYS A 224 29.90 -13.61 -18.42
C LYS A 224 28.47 -13.33 -17.98
N LEU A 225 28.08 -13.76 -16.78
CA LEU A 225 26.75 -13.48 -16.24
C LEU A 225 26.61 -12.03 -15.82
N ASP A 226 27.67 -11.44 -15.30
CA ASP A 226 27.69 -10.03 -14.94
C ASP A 226 27.59 -9.12 -16.17
N GLU A 227 28.26 -9.47 -17.27
CA GLU A 227 28.10 -8.80 -18.57
C GLU A 227 26.67 -8.93 -19.09
N LYS A 228 26.10 -10.14 -19.02
CA LYS A 228 24.69 -10.40 -19.40
C LYS A 228 23.73 -9.56 -18.55
N LEU A 229 23.96 -9.49 -17.24
CA LEU A 229 23.17 -8.69 -16.31
C LEU A 229 23.31 -7.19 -16.60
N ALA A 230 24.53 -6.70 -16.83
CA ALA A 230 24.80 -5.32 -17.19
C ALA A 230 24.04 -4.91 -18.47
N ASN A 231 24.13 -5.72 -19.52
CA ASN A 231 23.40 -5.49 -20.77
C ASN A 231 21.88 -5.50 -20.53
N LYS A 232 21.37 -6.45 -19.73
CA LYS A 232 19.95 -6.55 -19.43
C LYS A 232 19.42 -5.35 -18.66
N LEU A 233 20.19 -4.83 -17.69
CA LEU A 233 19.82 -3.65 -16.93
C LEU A 233 19.62 -2.44 -17.86
N ILE A 234 20.55 -2.22 -18.80
CA ILE A 234 20.46 -1.15 -19.79
C ILE A 234 19.23 -1.35 -20.69
N GLU A 235 19.11 -2.53 -21.32
CA GLU A 235 18.01 -2.87 -22.23
C GLU A 235 16.64 -2.63 -21.57
N THR A 236 16.47 -3.13 -20.35
CA THR A 236 15.17 -3.04 -19.66
C THR A 236 14.91 -1.66 -19.08
N ALA A 237 15.93 -0.85 -18.80
CA ALA A 237 15.75 0.54 -18.38
C ALA A 237 15.06 1.40 -19.45
N HIS A 238 15.28 1.13 -20.74
CA HIS A 238 14.60 1.84 -21.84
C HIS A 238 13.07 1.65 -21.82
N ASN A 239 12.62 0.46 -21.40
CA ASN A 239 11.20 0.07 -21.43
C ASN A 239 10.52 0.18 -20.06
N THR A 240 11.24 0.60 -19.03
CA THR A 240 10.73 0.62 -17.66
C THR A 240 10.26 2.02 -17.27
N ALA A 241 9.12 2.08 -16.59
CA ALA A 241 8.69 3.30 -15.93
C ALA A 241 9.76 3.80 -14.94
N PHE A 242 9.87 5.14 -14.83
CA PHE A 242 10.91 5.81 -14.04
C PHE A 242 11.06 5.25 -12.61
N ASN A 243 12.19 4.59 -12.34
CA ASN A 243 12.61 4.08 -11.02
C ASN A 243 14.05 4.50 -10.69
N PHE A 244 14.44 5.69 -11.15
CA PHE A 244 15.79 6.23 -11.09
C PHE A 244 16.45 6.12 -9.72
N GLY A 245 15.71 6.50 -8.68
CA GLY A 245 16.30 6.59 -7.36
C GLY A 245 16.62 5.25 -6.71
N LEU A 246 15.91 4.17 -7.07
CA LEU A 246 16.26 2.83 -6.63
C LEU A 246 17.58 2.37 -7.28
N VAL A 247 17.76 2.67 -8.57
CA VAL A 247 19.01 2.39 -9.31
C VAL A 247 20.17 3.12 -8.66
N LEU A 248 20.02 4.42 -8.38
CA LEU A 248 21.06 5.18 -7.69
C LEU A 248 21.30 4.70 -6.27
N LYS A 249 20.25 4.34 -5.52
CA LYS A 249 20.43 3.76 -4.19
C LYS A 249 21.31 2.52 -4.26
N LYS A 250 21.02 1.60 -5.20
CA LYS A 250 21.82 0.39 -5.40
C LYS A 250 23.24 0.70 -5.84
N TYR A 251 23.43 1.67 -6.74
CA TYR A 251 24.75 2.15 -7.11
C TYR A 251 25.52 2.66 -5.88
N ILE A 252 24.94 3.58 -5.10
CA ILE A 252 25.61 4.20 -3.95
C ILE A 252 25.96 3.18 -2.87
N HIS A 253 25.02 2.30 -2.50
CA HIS A 253 25.20 1.36 -1.40
C HIS A 253 26.14 0.19 -1.77
N ASN A 254 26.14 -0.23 -3.03
CA ASN A 254 26.87 -1.43 -3.47
C ASN A 254 28.09 -1.14 -4.34
N SER A 255 28.43 0.14 -4.57
CA SER A 255 29.53 0.54 -5.47
C SER A 255 30.88 -0.07 -5.10
N ARG A 256 31.10 -0.50 -3.87
CA ARG A 256 32.35 -1.17 -3.45
C ARG A 256 32.40 -2.63 -3.89
N ASN A 257 31.26 -3.31 -3.97
CA ASN A 257 31.18 -4.76 -4.18
C ASN A 257 30.81 -5.14 -5.62
N LEU A 258 30.25 -4.20 -6.39
CA LEU A 258 29.94 -4.43 -7.79
C LEU A 258 31.22 -4.36 -8.64
N ASN A 259 31.26 -5.12 -9.73
CA ASN A 259 32.32 -4.97 -10.73
C ASN A 259 32.13 -3.68 -11.56
N ALA A 260 33.10 -3.37 -12.42
CA ALA A 260 33.06 -2.16 -13.24
C ALA A 260 31.92 -2.14 -14.27
N ALA A 261 31.62 -3.29 -14.90
CA ALA A 261 30.58 -3.40 -15.92
C ALA A 261 29.18 -3.10 -15.35
N ILE A 262 28.84 -3.68 -14.20
CA ILE A 262 27.56 -3.44 -13.53
C ILE A 262 27.45 -2.00 -13.03
N LYS A 263 28.54 -1.41 -12.51
CA LYS A 263 28.55 0.00 -12.12
C LYS A 263 28.24 0.91 -13.30
N ALA A 264 28.88 0.67 -14.45
CA ALA A 264 28.62 1.42 -15.67
C ALA A 264 27.16 1.25 -16.10
N ALA A 265 26.66 0.01 -16.15
CA ALA A 265 25.27 -0.27 -16.51
C ALA A 265 24.24 0.38 -15.59
N LEU A 266 24.48 0.45 -14.28
CA LEU A 266 23.61 1.17 -13.35
C LEU A 266 23.60 2.68 -13.63
N LEU A 267 24.75 3.28 -13.93
CA LEU A 267 24.83 4.71 -14.29
C LEU A 267 24.12 4.98 -15.62
N ASP A 268 24.30 4.12 -16.62
CA ASP A 268 23.65 4.25 -17.93
C ASP A 268 22.15 4.02 -17.84
N SER A 269 21.72 3.05 -17.03
CA SER A 269 20.30 2.83 -16.71
C SER A 269 19.71 4.04 -15.99
N ALA A 270 20.41 4.60 -15.00
CA ALA A 270 19.98 5.82 -14.32
C ALA A 270 19.90 7.00 -15.30
N GLN A 271 20.87 7.18 -16.19
CA GLN A 271 20.86 8.24 -17.19
C GLN A 271 19.72 8.07 -18.19
N THR A 272 19.44 6.83 -18.62
CA THR A 272 18.32 6.50 -19.51
C THR A 272 16.98 6.80 -18.85
N LEU A 273 16.79 6.35 -17.61
CA LEU A 273 15.58 6.65 -16.83
C LEU A 273 15.44 8.16 -16.64
N LEU A 274 16.54 8.85 -16.31
CA LEU A 274 16.57 10.31 -16.23
C LEU A 274 16.10 10.91 -17.54
N ASN A 275 16.71 10.61 -18.67
CA ASN A 275 16.35 11.14 -19.99
C ASN A 275 14.88 10.90 -20.35
N ASN A 276 14.35 9.70 -20.07
CA ASN A 276 12.96 9.33 -20.33
C ASN A 276 11.94 10.02 -19.42
N ALA A 277 12.38 10.63 -18.32
CA ALA A 277 11.50 11.38 -17.43
C ALA A 277 11.00 12.64 -18.15
N ARG A 278 9.68 12.85 -18.12
CA ARG A 278 9.05 14.05 -18.68
C ARG A 278 9.57 15.30 -17.96
N THR A 279 9.80 16.36 -18.72
CA THR A 279 10.14 17.67 -18.17
C THR A 279 8.87 18.51 -18.14
N PRO A 280 8.56 19.14 -17.00
CA PRO A 280 7.43 20.04 -16.97
C PRO A 280 7.73 21.44 -17.45
N GLU A 281 6.66 22.06 -17.92
CA GLU A 281 6.63 23.46 -18.30
C GLU A 281 6.35 24.30 -17.05
N LEU A 282 7.34 25.10 -16.67
CA LEU A 282 7.27 26.00 -15.51
C LEU A 282 7.68 27.39 -15.96
N ARG A 283 7.21 28.43 -15.26
CA ARG A 283 7.50 29.81 -15.61
C ARG A 283 8.94 30.16 -15.21
N GLU A 284 9.72 30.61 -16.19
CA GLU A 284 11.09 31.08 -15.97
C GLU A 284 11.12 32.53 -15.48
N PRO A 285 12.10 32.92 -14.64
CA PRO A 285 13.23 32.12 -14.15
C PRO A 285 12.85 31.13 -13.04
N ILE A 286 13.39 29.91 -13.13
CA ILE A 286 13.15 28.82 -12.18
C ILE A 286 14.29 28.72 -11.16
N PHE A 287 13.95 28.66 -9.88
CA PHE A 287 14.89 28.43 -8.78
C PHE A 287 14.57 27.12 -8.07
N ILE A 288 15.57 26.27 -7.93
CA ILE A 288 15.48 25.02 -7.16
C ILE A 288 16.35 25.20 -5.92
N ILE A 289 15.73 25.12 -4.75
CA ILE A 289 16.33 25.50 -3.48
C ILE A 289 16.34 24.27 -2.57
N GLY A 290 17.50 23.65 -2.39
CA GLY A 290 17.68 22.51 -1.49
C GLY A 290 18.17 22.94 -0.10
N ASP A 291 17.56 22.41 0.94
CA ASP A 291 17.99 22.62 2.32
C ASP A 291 19.20 21.74 2.66
N LYS A 292 20.25 22.37 3.19
CA LYS A 292 21.46 21.75 3.72
C LYS A 292 21.75 22.19 5.16
N SER A 293 20.75 22.56 5.92
CA SER A 293 20.84 22.81 7.37
C SER A 293 21.22 21.56 8.15
N ALA A 294 21.60 21.71 9.43
CA ALA A 294 21.96 20.57 10.28
C ALA A 294 20.80 19.59 10.54
N SER A 295 19.55 20.06 10.58
CA SER A 295 18.37 19.18 10.77
C SER A 295 18.18 18.21 9.60
N MET A 296 18.67 18.59 8.41
CA MET A 296 18.67 17.75 7.21
C MET A 296 19.72 16.62 7.25
N SER A 297 20.53 16.44 8.30
CA SER A 297 21.60 15.42 8.34
C SER A 297 21.16 14.00 7.89
N THR A 298 19.94 13.60 8.21
CA THR A 298 19.36 12.30 7.81
C THR A 298 18.70 12.31 6.43
N SER A 299 18.36 13.48 5.90
CA SER A 299 17.54 13.69 4.69
C SER A 299 18.27 14.44 3.58
N ILE A 300 19.51 14.86 3.81
CA ILE A 300 20.31 15.69 2.92
C ILE A 300 20.56 15.01 1.58
N GLN A 301 20.81 13.70 1.59
CA GLN A 301 21.00 12.94 0.36
C GLN A 301 19.73 12.95 -0.51
N ALA A 302 18.54 12.81 0.10
CA ALA A 302 17.28 12.88 -0.61
C ALA A 302 17.05 14.29 -1.18
N ALA A 303 17.29 15.34 -0.38
CA ALA A 303 17.14 16.72 -0.82
C ALA A 303 18.07 17.09 -1.98
N VAL A 304 19.36 16.73 -1.88
CA VAL A 304 20.36 16.96 -2.93
C VAL A 304 20.01 16.18 -4.19
N LEU A 305 19.58 14.91 -4.03
CA LEU A 305 19.19 14.10 -5.17
C LEU A 305 17.98 14.68 -5.90
N MET A 306 16.91 15.04 -5.18
CA MET A 306 15.73 15.66 -5.77
C MET A 306 16.07 16.98 -6.45
N SER A 307 16.85 17.84 -5.78
CA SER A 307 17.28 19.13 -6.32
C SER A 307 18.10 18.95 -7.60
N GLY A 308 19.03 18.00 -7.59
CA GLY A 308 19.89 17.69 -8.73
C GLY A 308 19.11 17.15 -9.93
N ILE A 309 18.16 16.23 -9.71
CA ILE A 309 17.36 15.71 -10.81
C ILE A 309 16.45 16.80 -11.39
N LEU A 310 15.76 17.56 -10.55
CA LEU A 310 14.92 18.67 -11.01
C LEU A 310 15.75 19.69 -11.77
N ALA A 311 16.96 19.99 -11.31
CA ALA A 311 17.84 20.95 -11.96
C ALA A 311 18.36 20.47 -13.31
N GLN A 312 18.62 19.16 -13.44
CA GLN A 312 18.97 18.56 -14.73
C GLN A 312 17.79 18.59 -15.71
N LYS A 313 16.57 18.38 -15.19
CA LYS A 313 15.35 18.30 -16.00
C LYS A 313 14.84 19.65 -16.44
N LEU A 314 14.91 20.65 -15.57
CA LEU A 314 14.43 22.00 -15.78
C LEU A 314 15.58 22.85 -16.34
N LYS A 315 15.65 22.93 -17.67
CA LYS A 315 16.64 23.76 -18.37
C LYS A 315 16.54 25.21 -17.87
N GLY A 316 17.66 25.92 -17.83
CA GLY A 316 17.71 27.33 -17.43
C GLY A 316 17.48 27.60 -15.95
N CYS A 317 17.24 26.58 -15.12
CA CYS A 317 17.05 26.78 -13.69
C CYS A 317 18.35 27.16 -12.95
N ARG A 318 18.18 27.79 -11.79
CA ARG A 318 19.27 28.08 -10.84
C ARG A 318 19.14 27.14 -9.64
N LEU A 319 20.20 26.38 -9.38
CA LEU A 319 20.28 25.46 -8.25
C LEU A 319 20.95 26.15 -7.07
N LEU A 320 20.22 26.30 -5.97
CA LEU A 320 20.69 26.87 -4.71
C LEU A 320 20.64 25.80 -3.63
N PHE A 321 21.63 25.80 -2.75
CA PHE A 321 21.56 25.11 -1.47
C PHE A 321 21.71 26.09 -0.32
N PHE A 322 20.92 25.95 0.73
CA PHE A 322 20.92 26.91 1.83
C PHE A 322 21.01 26.26 3.21
N ASN A 323 21.56 27.02 4.14
CA ASN A 323 21.50 26.81 5.58
C ASN A 323 21.28 28.18 6.23
N ASN A 324 22.22 28.69 7.02
CA ASN A 324 22.28 30.11 7.40
C ASN A 324 22.86 31.00 6.30
N THR A 325 23.38 30.41 5.22
CA THR A 325 23.89 31.08 4.02
C THR A 325 23.30 30.44 2.78
N VAL A 326 23.31 31.16 1.65
CA VAL A 326 22.86 30.64 0.35
C VAL A 326 24.08 30.41 -0.53
N THR A 327 24.21 29.20 -1.06
CA THR A 327 25.29 28.81 -1.97
C THR A 327 24.69 28.45 -3.32
N THR A 328 25.21 29.05 -4.40
CA THR A 328 24.78 28.75 -5.77
C THR A 328 25.61 27.60 -6.34
N TYR A 329 24.95 26.64 -6.99
CA TYR A 329 25.56 25.50 -7.66
C TYR A 329 25.25 25.53 -9.16
N LYS A 330 26.15 24.97 -9.97
CA LYS A 330 25.86 24.72 -11.38
C LYS A 330 24.80 23.62 -11.47
N ALA A 331 23.79 23.83 -12.31
CA ALA A 331 22.81 22.79 -12.60
C ALA A 331 23.54 21.56 -13.17
N PRO A 332 23.30 20.35 -12.63
CA PRO A 332 23.94 19.14 -13.11
C PRO A 332 23.48 18.80 -14.52
N LYS A 333 24.39 18.32 -15.37
CA LYS A 333 24.09 17.96 -16.76
C LYS A 333 23.64 16.52 -16.90
N ASP A 334 24.19 15.65 -16.07
CA ASP A 334 24.01 14.20 -16.12
C ASP A 334 23.97 13.58 -14.71
N VAL A 335 23.83 12.26 -14.65
CA VAL A 335 23.82 11.51 -13.39
C VAL A 335 25.14 11.64 -12.61
N LYS A 336 26.28 11.79 -13.29
CA LYS A 336 27.58 11.89 -12.63
C LYS A 336 27.71 13.23 -11.91
N ASP A 337 27.23 14.31 -12.50
CA ASP A 337 27.15 15.62 -11.85
C ASP A 337 26.23 15.59 -10.62
N ILE A 338 25.11 14.86 -10.69
CA ILE A 338 24.21 14.65 -9.53
C ILE A 338 24.94 13.90 -8.41
N LEU A 339 25.66 12.82 -8.73
CA LEU A 339 26.46 12.06 -7.77
C LEU A 339 27.60 12.89 -7.17
N LYS A 340 28.19 13.80 -7.96
CA LYS A 340 29.17 14.76 -7.47
C LYS A 340 28.52 15.72 -6.46
N ALA A 341 27.36 16.30 -6.78
CA ALA A 341 26.63 17.15 -5.85
C ALA A 341 26.30 16.44 -4.53
N LEU A 342 25.93 15.15 -4.58
CA LEU A 342 25.71 14.32 -3.38
C LEU A 342 26.95 14.20 -2.48
N ASN A 343 28.15 14.24 -3.07
CA ASN A 343 29.40 14.21 -2.34
C ASN A 343 29.84 15.59 -1.84
N ASP A 344 29.52 16.66 -2.57
CA ASP A 344 29.96 18.01 -2.24
C ASP A 344 29.05 18.68 -1.20
N VAL A 345 27.75 18.42 -1.25
CA VAL A 345 26.77 19.06 -0.36
C VAL A 345 26.70 18.30 0.98
N ARG A 346 26.85 19.03 2.08
CA ARG A 346 26.80 18.52 3.46
C ARG A 346 25.85 19.36 4.30
N SER A 347 25.15 18.69 5.23
CA SER A 347 24.28 19.34 6.21
C SER A 347 25.10 20.10 7.26
N SER A 348 24.83 21.39 7.46
CA SER A 348 25.48 22.21 8.48
C SER A 348 24.70 23.48 8.79
N GLY A 349 24.96 24.10 9.95
CA GLY A 349 24.37 25.40 10.32
C GLY A 349 22.88 25.35 10.67
N SER A 350 22.30 26.53 10.89
CA SER A 350 20.86 26.71 11.09
C SER A 350 20.09 26.80 9.77
N THR A 351 18.76 26.89 9.85
CA THR A 351 17.86 26.84 8.71
C THR A 351 17.25 28.22 8.44
N ALA A 352 17.78 28.93 7.43
CA ALA A 352 17.31 30.25 7.02
C ALA A 352 16.56 30.21 5.67
N ILE A 353 15.35 29.63 5.67
CA ILE A 353 14.51 29.53 4.46
C ILE A 353 14.29 30.91 3.81
N SER A 354 14.02 31.92 4.65
CA SER A 354 13.82 33.31 4.23
C SER A 354 14.98 33.82 3.38
N ALA A 355 16.23 33.57 3.80
CA ALA A 355 17.41 34.03 3.07
C ALA A 355 17.49 33.44 1.66
N ALA A 356 17.14 32.17 1.49
CA ALA A 356 17.14 31.48 0.21
C ALA A 356 16.03 31.98 -0.73
N ILE A 357 14.82 32.16 -0.20
CA ILE A 357 13.70 32.73 -0.95
C ILE A 357 14.01 34.17 -1.36
N GLY A 358 14.52 34.99 -0.44
CA GLY A 358 14.90 36.36 -0.74
C GLY A 358 16.00 36.45 -1.81
N ALA A 359 16.95 35.51 -1.83
CA ALA A 359 17.93 35.44 -2.90
C ALA A 359 17.29 35.15 -4.27
N ALA A 360 16.29 34.27 -4.33
CA ALA A 360 15.56 33.97 -5.57
C ALA A 360 14.67 35.15 -6.02
N VAL A 361 13.94 35.78 -5.10
CA VAL A 361 13.06 36.92 -5.39
C VAL A 361 13.84 38.12 -5.90
N ARG A 362 14.99 38.47 -5.30
CA ARG A 362 15.88 39.54 -5.80
C ARG A 362 16.40 39.29 -7.21
N GLN A 363 16.37 38.04 -7.66
CA GLN A 363 16.76 37.63 -9.00
C GLN A 363 15.53 37.40 -9.91
N ASN A 364 14.38 37.98 -9.55
CA ASN A 364 13.12 37.96 -10.31
C ASN A 364 12.61 36.55 -10.61
N ALA A 365 12.73 35.61 -9.67
CA ALA A 365 12.16 34.27 -9.81
C ALA A 365 10.67 34.32 -10.19
N LYS A 366 10.26 33.54 -11.20
CA LYS A 366 8.84 33.28 -11.50
C LYS A 366 8.39 31.93 -10.97
N THR A 367 9.31 30.99 -10.78
CA THR A 367 9.05 29.71 -10.13
C THR A 367 10.10 29.43 -9.06
N ILE A 368 9.66 29.00 -7.87
CA ILE A 368 10.53 28.54 -6.79
C ILE A 368 10.09 27.13 -6.40
N ILE A 369 11.03 26.20 -6.42
CA ILE A 369 10.87 24.84 -5.89
C ILE A 369 11.76 24.70 -4.66
N LEU A 370 11.16 24.74 -3.47
CA LEU A 370 11.85 24.57 -2.19
C LEU A 370 11.82 23.10 -1.77
N ILE A 371 12.96 22.55 -1.35
CA ILE A 371 13.10 21.18 -0.85
C ILE A 371 13.72 21.25 0.54
N SER A 372 12.94 21.02 1.61
CA SER A 372 13.37 21.21 3.02
C SER A 372 12.58 20.32 3.98
N ASP A 373 13.02 20.16 5.22
CA ASP A 373 12.21 19.57 6.31
C ASP A 373 11.29 20.59 7.00
N GLY A 374 11.42 21.87 6.65
CA GLY A 374 10.56 22.96 7.11
C GLY A 374 10.98 23.60 8.43
N GLY A 375 12.03 23.13 9.10
CA GLY A 375 12.40 23.63 10.41
C GLY A 375 13.14 24.96 10.35
N HIS A 376 12.45 26.11 10.32
CA HIS A 376 13.10 27.43 10.35
C HIS A 376 13.53 27.83 11.77
N ASN A 377 14.81 28.16 11.99
CA ASN A 377 15.35 28.38 13.34
C ASN A 377 16.48 29.43 13.43
N THR A 378 16.40 30.53 12.67
CA THR A 378 17.37 31.64 12.80
C THR A 378 17.11 32.53 14.02
N PRO A 379 18.16 33.20 14.56
CA PRO A 379 18.05 34.07 15.75
C PRO A 379 17.10 35.26 15.61
N SER A 380 16.76 35.70 14.39
CA SER A 380 15.71 36.70 14.16
C SER A 380 14.33 36.20 14.57
N GLY A 381 14.16 34.88 14.78
CA GLY A 381 12.99 34.26 15.42
C GLY A 381 11.67 34.38 14.66
N ASN A 382 11.61 35.19 13.61
CA ASN A 382 10.36 35.54 12.96
C ASN A 382 10.55 35.60 11.44
N TYR A 383 10.23 34.51 10.77
CA TYR A 383 10.12 34.40 9.31
C TYR A 383 9.38 35.60 8.67
N LYS A 384 8.39 36.17 9.38
CA LYS A 384 7.66 37.36 8.93
C LYS A 384 8.50 38.62 8.96
N GLU A 385 9.35 38.80 9.97
CA GLU A 385 10.28 39.93 10.01
C GLU A 385 11.35 39.76 8.95
N ASP A 386 11.88 38.55 8.74
CA ASP A 386 12.83 38.30 7.66
C ASP A 386 12.22 38.61 6.28
N LEU A 387 10.99 38.17 6.00
CA LEU A 387 10.30 38.49 4.74
C LEU A 387 9.97 39.97 4.60
N LYS A 388 9.50 40.62 5.68
CA LYS A 388 9.24 42.07 5.71
C LYS A 388 10.53 42.88 5.50
N ASN A 389 11.62 42.47 6.14
CA ASN A 389 12.93 43.11 6.04
C ASN A 389 13.59 42.87 4.68
N MET A 390 13.17 41.83 3.94
CA MET A 390 13.59 41.60 2.56
C MET A 390 12.80 42.45 1.54
N ASP A 391 11.90 43.32 2.00
CA ASP A 391 11.01 44.14 1.17
C ASP A 391 10.15 43.31 0.19
N ILE A 392 9.92 42.04 0.57
CA ILE A 392 9.09 41.11 -0.18
C ILE A 392 7.65 41.40 0.24
N ASN A 393 6.98 42.25 -0.54
CA ASN A 393 5.56 42.51 -0.34
C ASN A 393 4.82 41.15 -0.34
N PRO A 394 4.05 40.79 0.72
CA PRO A 394 3.33 39.51 0.78
C PRO A 394 2.34 39.30 -0.37
N THR A 395 2.03 40.37 -1.11
CA THR A 395 1.53 40.27 -2.48
C THR A 395 2.69 39.94 -3.43
N LEU A 396 3.08 38.67 -3.48
CA LEU A 396 3.86 38.08 -4.58
C LEU A 396 2.90 37.40 -5.58
N PRO A 397 1.98 38.11 -6.25
CA PRO A 397 0.94 37.45 -7.06
C PRO A 397 1.49 36.71 -8.29
N ASP A 398 2.78 36.81 -8.59
CA ASP A 398 3.36 36.32 -9.84
C ASP A 398 4.45 35.24 -9.67
N ILE A 399 4.61 34.63 -8.50
CA ILE A 399 5.57 33.53 -8.29
C ILE A 399 4.84 32.19 -8.09
N ASP A 400 5.19 31.20 -8.89
CA ASP A 400 4.78 29.81 -8.67
C ASP A 400 5.66 29.19 -7.59
N PHE A 401 5.10 29.00 -6.40
CA PHE A 401 5.81 28.38 -5.28
C PHE A 401 5.42 26.91 -5.12
N TYR A 402 6.42 26.03 -5.19
CA TYR A 402 6.30 24.60 -4.95
C TYR A 402 7.16 24.22 -3.76
N TYR A 403 6.57 23.52 -2.79
CA TYR A 403 7.29 23.08 -1.61
C TYR A 403 7.29 21.55 -1.52
N ILE A 404 8.48 20.95 -1.49
CA ILE A 404 8.73 19.52 -1.34
C ILE A 404 9.31 19.29 0.06
N MET A 405 8.47 18.77 0.94
CA MET A 405 8.82 18.57 2.34
C MET A 405 9.43 17.19 2.54
N VAL A 406 10.73 17.09 2.84
CA VAL A 406 11.47 15.82 2.90
C VAL A 406 11.25 15.09 4.23
N ARG A 407 11.11 15.84 5.33
CA ARG A 407 10.88 15.35 6.70
C ARG A 407 10.27 16.48 7.56
N GLY A 408 10.11 16.31 8.88
CA GLY A 408 9.76 17.37 9.87
C GLY A 408 8.36 17.21 10.47
N ASP A 409 7.80 18.24 11.12
CA ASP A 409 6.34 18.41 11.30
C ASP A 409 5.83 19.45 10.30
N TYR A 410 4.56 19.39 9.89
CA TYR A 410 3.99 20.42 9.02
C TYR A 410 4.02 21.76 9.78
N ASP A 411 4.98 22.62 9.45
CA ASP A 411 5.27 23.78 10.28
C ASP A 411 4.10 24.79 10.28
N ARG A 412 3.80 25.35 11.47
CA ARG A 412 2.78 26.41 11.67
C ARG A 412 3.10 27.66 10.85
N VAL A 413 4.38 27.90 10.58
CA VAL A 413 4.86 29.02 9.76
C VAL A 413 4.27 28.97 8.34
N TRP A 414 4.17 27.76 7.76
CA TRP A 414 3.68 27.56 6.40
C TRP A 414 2.16 27.57 6.30
N GLN A 415 1.44 27.04 7.29
CA GLN A 415 -0.02 27.21 7.38
C GLN A 415 -0.40 28.70 7.43
N THR A 416 0.39 29.49 8.16
CA THR A 416 0.17 30.94 8.29
C THR A 416 0.46 31.71 7.01
N TYR A 417 1.44 31.27 6.20
CA TYR A 417 1.71 31.87 4.89
C TYR A 417 0.58 31.56 3.90
N ASN A 418 0.18 30.29 3.78
CA ASN A 418 -0.88 29.86 2.88
C ASN A 418 -2.23 30.52 3.16
N ALA A 419 -2.61 30.61 4.43
CA ALA A 419 -3.87 31.22 4.83
C ALA A 419 -3.98 32.72 4.48
N LYS A 420 -2.86 33.41 4.23
CA LYS A 420 -2.84 34.87 4.03
C LYS A 420 -2.52 35.31 2.61
N THR A 421 -1.72 34.56 1.87
CA THR A 421 -1.24 35.00 0.55
C THR A 421 -1.94 34.29 -0.61
N GLY A 422 -2.57 33.14 -0.38
CA GLY A 422 -3.06 32.27 -1.46
C GLY A 422 -1.95 31.84 -2.44
N GLY A 423 -0.68 32.02 -2.07
CA GLY A 423 0.44 32.05 -3.01
C GLY A 423 1.11 30.70 -3.28
N ILE A 424 0.95 29.69 -2.42
CA ILE A 424 1.49 28.36 -2.72
C ILE A 424 0.48 27.63 -3.58
N ARG A 425 0.87 27.40 -4.84
CA ARG A 425 0.03 26.65 -5.77
C ARG A 425 -0.03 25.17 -5.38
N ARG A 426 1.05 24.55 -4.88
CA ARG A 426 1.10 23.11 -4.52
C ARG A 426 2.13 22.78 -3.41
N LEU A 427 1.72 21.95 -2.44
CA LEU A 427 2.57 21.36 -1.40
C LEU A 427 2.68 19.84 -1.59
N PHE A 428 3.87 19.31 -1.37
CA PHE A 428 4.20 17.88 -1.44
C PHE A 428 4.83 17.40 -0.12
N ASP A 429 4.11 16.62 0.69
CA ASP A 429 4.62 16.03 1.93
C ASP A 429 5.19 14.63 1.70
N LEU A 430 6.48 14.42 2.01
CA LEU A 430 7.16 13.11 1.89
C LEU A 430 7.27 12.35 3.22
N LYS A 431 6.87 12.89 4.37
CA LYS A 431 7.07 12.26 5.69
C LYS A 431 6.40 10.89 5.79
N THR A 432 5.26 10.74 5.13
CA THR A 432 4.45 9.51 5.19
C THR A 432 4.84 8.50 4.11
N LEU A 433 5.78 8.86 3.24
CA LEU A 433 6.22 8.04 2.13
C LEU A 433 7.54 7.35 2.52
N ASN A 434 7.54 6.02 2.49
CA ASN A 434 8.75 5.21 2.72
C ASN A 434 9.90 5.77 1.86
N VAL A 435 11.14 5.82 2.36
CA VAL A 435 12.33 6.33 1.63
C VAL A 435 12.48 5.67 0.25
N SER A 436 12.03 4.42 0.10
CA SER A 436 11.98 3.70 -1.19
C SER A 436 11.02 4.32 -2.21
N PHE A 437 9.98 5.01 -1.73
CA PHE A 437 8.95 5.73 -2.48
C PHE A 437 9.38 7.13 -2.92
N VAL A 438 10.26 7.83 -2.17
CA VAL A 438 10.84 9.14 -2.59
C VAL A 438 11.49 9.02 -4.00
N TYR A 439 11.98 7.84 -4.33
CA TYR A 439 12.59 7.52 -5.62
C TYR A 439 11.58 7.26 -6.76
N GLY A 440 10.34 6.87 -6.45
CA GLY A 440 9.21 6.81 -7.39
C GLY A 440 8.39 8.11 -7.43
N PHE A 441 8.43 8.89 -6.35
CA PHE A 441 7.73 10.17 -6.19
C PHE A 441 8.17 11.21 -7.20
N LEU A 442 9.43 11.15 -7.66
CA LEU A 442 9.90 12.05 -8.70
C LEU A 442 9.16 11.86 -10.03
N LYS A 443 8.75 10.62 -10.36
CA LYS A 443 7.86 10.37 -11.51
C LYS A 443 6.50 11.01 -11.28
N ILE A 444 5.97 10.94 -10.05
CA ILE A 444 4.71 11.59 -9.67
C ILE A 444 4.85 13.11 -9.79
N LEU A 445 5.92 13.71 -9.27
CA LEU A 445 6.18 15.14 -9.39
C LEU A 445 6.26 15.55 -10.87
N LEU A 446 7.10 14.89 -11.66
CA LEU A 446 7.28 15.19 -13.09
C LEU A 446 6.00 14.95 -13.92
N GLN A 447 5.15 14.00 -13.52
CA GLN A 447 3.84 13.81 -14.15
C GLN A 447 2.81 14.84 -13.68
N LEU A 448 2.78 15.20 -12.40
CA LEU A 448 1.86 16.19 -11.83
C LEU A 448 2.14 17.60 -12.35
N PHE A 449 3.39 17.92 -12.68
CA PHE A 449 3.74 19.17 -13.32
C PHE A 449 3.35 19.22 -14.83
N ASN A 450 3.10 18.09 -15.49
CA ASN A 450 2.76 17.99 -16.93
C ASN A 450 1.26 17.98 -17.24
N TYR A 451 0.38 17.84 -16.24
CA TYR A 451 -1.05 17.91 -16.48
C TYR A 451 -1.49 19.38 -16.50
N ASP A 452 -1.47 19.95 -17.70
CA ASP A 452 -2.55 20.86 -18.08
C ASP A 452 -3.75 19.95 -18.41
N LEU A 453 -4.74 19.88 -17.53
CA LEU A 453 -5.96 19.13 -17.79
C LEU A 453 -6.75 19.90 -18.85
N GLU A 454 -6.46 19.63 -20.14
CA GLU A 454 -7.14 20.23 -21.29
C GLU A 454 -8.67 20.14 -21.14
N SER A 455 -9.34 21.20 -21.62
CA SER A 455 -10.77 21.46 -21.44
C SER A 455 -11.70 20.31 -21.86
N LYS A 456 -11.30 19.42 -22.77
CA LYS A 456 -12.18 18.33 -23.25
C LYS A 456 -12.57 17.32 -22.17
N VAL A 457 -11.67 16.99 -21.24
CA VAL A 457 -12.01 16.13 -20.10
C VAL A 457 -12.93 16.88 -19.13
N TRP A 458 -12.79 18.20 -19.04
CA TRP A 458 -13.70 19.04 -18.25
C TRP A 458 -15.06 19.21 -18.91
N ASP A 459 -15.14 19.30 -20.25
CA ASP A 459 -16.39 19.37 -20.99
C ASP A 459 -17.16 18.05 -20.88
N GLU A 460 -16.46 16.90 -20.88
CA GLU A 460 -17.06 15.59 -20.61
C GLU A 460 -17.49 15.42 -19.14
N ILE A 461 -16.69 15.90 -18.18
CA ILE A 461 -17.03 15.86 -16.74
C ILE A 461 -18.15 16.87 -16.39
N GLU A 462 -18.18 18.05 -16.99
CA GLU A 462 -19.26 19.05 -16.85
C GLU A 462 -20.51 18.60 -17.60
N ALA A 463 -20.40 17.90 -18.74
CA ALA A 463 -21.54 17.25 -19.38
C ALA A 463 -22.13 16.12 -18.52
N ILE A 464 -21.27 15.35 -17.82
CA ILE A 464 -21.69 14.33 -16.86
C ILE A 464 -22.30 14.98 -15.59
N LYS A 465 -21.75 16.09 -15.09
CA LYS A 465 -22.35 16.86 -13.98
C LYS A 465 -23.69 17.49 -14.38
N GLY A 466 -23.81 18.00 -15.61
CA GLY A 466 -25.05 18.54 -16.16
C GLY A 466 -26.14 17.49 -16.33
N ALA A 467 -25.76 16.23 -16.59
CA ALA A 467 -26.67 15.09 -16.66
C ALA A 467 -27.14 14.58 -15.29
N PHE A 468 -26.50 15.00 -14.19
CA PHE A 468 -26.77 14.51 -12.83
C PHE A 468 -27.06 15.60 -11.79
N LEU A 469 -27.35 16.84 -12.19
CA LEU A 469 -27.86 17.85 -11.27
C LEU A 469 -29.35 17.60 -10.93
N PRO A 470 -29.71 17.43 -9.64
CA PRO A 470 -31.10 17.31 -9.19
C PRO A 470 -31.76 18.69 -9.23
N GLY A 471 -32.21 19.08 -10.42
CA GLY A 471 -32.64 20.46 -10.69
C GLY A 471 -33.90 20.64 -11.52
N THR A 472 -34.67 19.59 -11.84
CA THR A 472 -35.96 19.73 -12.56
C THR A 472 -37.04 18.73 -12.12
N PHE A 473 -37.00 18.26 -10.86
CA PHE A 473 -38.11 17.47 -10.28
C PHE A 473 -39.13 18.29 -9.47
N LYS A 474 -39.04 19.64 -9.49
CA LYS A 474 -39.99 20.53 -8.80
C LYS A 474 -41.15 21.04 -9.66
N GLU A 475 -41.18 20.78 -10.97
CA GLU A 475 -42.33 21.16 -11.82
C GLU A 475 -43.24 19.99 -12.24
N LEU A 476 -42.87 18.74 -11.97
CA LEU A 476 -43.73 17.58 -12.29
C LEU A 476 -44.66 17.14 -11.15
N ASN A 477 -44.54 17.73 -9.95
CA ASN A 477 -45.38 17.40 -8.79
C ASN A 477 -46.56 18.36 -8.56
N LYS A 478 -46.83 19.32 -9.45
CA LYS A 478 -48.05 20.14 -9.42
C LYS A 478 -49.26 19.52 -10.15
N ASN A 479 -49.08 18.40 -10.85
CA ASN A 479 -50.16 17.72 -11.60
C ASN A 479 -50.62 16.37 -11.02
N LYS A 480 -50.30 16.07 -9.75
CA LYS A 480 -50.72 14.82 -9.10
C LYS A 480 -51.68 14.99 -7.91
N GLN A 481 -52.31 16.16 -7.79
CA GLN A 481 -53.44 16.40 -6.92
C GLN A 481 -54.71 16.66 -7.75
N LYS A 482 -55.30 15.57 -8.25
CA LYS A 482 -56.71 15.41 -8.61
C LYS A 482 -56.87 13.91 -8.90
N THR A 483 -57.97 13.31 -8.42
CA THR A 483 -58.31 11.87 -8.37
C THR A 483 -57.54 11.11 -7.28
N ASP A 484 -58.09 10.60 -6.17
CA ASP A 484 -59.46 10.16 -5.90
C ASP A 484 -59.86 10.29 -4.43
N ASN A 485 -61.10 10.75 -4.23
CA ASN A 485 -61.92 10.50 -3.06
C ASN A 485 -62.72 9.22 -3.32
N SER A 486 -62.78 8.28 -2.36
CA SER A 486 -64.06 7.83 -1.77
C SER A 486 -63.91 6.62 -0.83
N THR A 487 -64.45 6.78 0.38
CA THR A 487 -65.23 5.81 1.21
C THR A 487 -64.52 4.54 1.72
N SER A 488 -64.68 4.07 2.97
CA SER A 488 -65.67 4.33 4.04
C SER A 488 -65.17 3.84 5.41
N LYS A 489 -65.78 4.39 6.46
CA LYS A 489 -65.62 4.19 7.91
C LYS A 489 -65.95 2.78 8.43
N ALA A 490 -65.32 2.39 9.55
CA ALA A 490 -66.01 1.87 10.75
C ALA A 490 -65.07 1.90 12.00
N ASP A 491 -65.68 2.06 13.16
CA ASP A 491 -65.15 2.52 14.46
C ASP A 491 -64.51 1.45 15.39
N ILE A 492 -63.58 1.92 16.23
CA ILE A 492 -63.31 1.65 17.68
C ILE A 492 -63.30 0.18 18.21
N ASN A 493 -62.19 -0.28 18.81
CA ASN A 493 -62.04 -0.45 20.29
C ASN A 493 -60.62 -0.88 20.74
N LEU A 494 -60.23 -0.46 21.95
CA LEU A 494 -59.01 -0.82 22.69
C LEU A 494 -59.11 -2.23 23.31
N GLU A 495 -58.03 -3.02 23.23
CA GLU A 495 -57.31 -3.70 24.34
C GLU A 495 -56.43 -4.87 23.85
N SER A 496 -55.32 -5.10 24.58
CA SER A 496 -54.45 -6.29 24.64
C SER A 496 -53.28 -6.45 23.64
N ILE A 497 -52.10 -6.07 24.15
CA ILE A 497 -50.84 -6.84 24.26
C ILE A 497 -50.83 -8.22 23.55
N GLU A 498 -49.99 -8.40 22.52
CA GLU A 498 -48.81 -9.31 22.50
C GLU A 498 -48.22 -9.48 21.08
N SER A 499 -46.89 -9.29 20.98
CA SER A 499 -45.95 -9.76 19.95
C SER A 499 -46.40 -9.97 18.49
N LYS A 500 -45.97 -9.08 17.57
CA LYS A 500 -45.85 -9.38 16.14
C LYS A 500 -44.39 -9.49 15.67
N LYS A 501 -44.04 -10.73 15.32
CA LYS A 501 -43.17 -11.21 14.22
C LYS A 501 -42.47 -10.14 13.37
N ILE A 502 -41.15 -10.23 13.28
CA ILE A 502 -40.36 -9.80 12.11
C ILE A 502 -40.02 -11.07 11.33
N GLU A 503 -40.59 -11.21 10.14
CA GLU A 503 -40.23 -12.20 9.13
C GLU A 503 -39.11 -11.63 8.25
N GLY A 504 -38.10 -12.44 7.91
CA GLY A 504 -37.06 -12.05 6.96
C GLY A 504 -35.65 -12.59 7.25
N ILE A 505 -35.50 -13.89 7.56
CA ILE A 505 -34.21 -14.58 7.44
C ILE A 505 -34.48 -15.91 6.73
N SER A 506 -33.87 -16.10 5.57
CA SER A 506 -34.00 -17.29 4.72
C SER A 506 -33.46 -18.55 5.42
N ASP A 507 -34.31 -19.59 5.45
CA ASP A 507 -34.13 -20.92 6.04
C ASP A 507 -33.26 -21.83 5.17
N ASP A 508 -31.96 -21.56 5.09
CA ASP A 508 -31.04 -22.47 4.38
C ASP A 508 -29.69 -22.61 5.11
N LEU A 509 -29.78 -23.02 6.38
CA LEU A 509 -28.62 -23.48 7.15
C LEU A 509 -28.97 -24.87 7.68
N SER A 510 -28.12 -25.83 7.33
CA SER A 510 -28.14 -27.22 7.81
C SER A 510 -28.56 -27.32 9.28
N GLU A 511 -29.50 -28.22 9.52
CA GLU A 511 -30.07 -28.57 10.82
C GLU A 511 -28.95 -29.00 11.80
N ASP A 512 -28.51 -28.09 12.67
CA ASP A 512 -27.63 -28.46 13.80
C ASP A 512 -28.46 -29.35 14.74
N ILE A 513 -28.08 -30.61 14.93
CA ILE A 513 -28.75 -31.55 15.85
C ILE A 513 -28.12 -31.43 17.25
N CYS A 514 -28.94 -31.35 18.31
CA CYS A 514 -28.44 -31.41 19.68
C CYS A 514 -28.03 -32.84 20.00
N GLU A 515 -26.73 -33.09 20.10
CA GLU A 515 -26.15 -34.41 20.34
C GLU A 515 -26.49 -35.03 21.71
N ILE A 516 -27.13 -34.27 22.62
CA ILE A 516 -27.64 -34.79 23.90
C ILE A 516 -29.01 -35.44 23.72
N CYS A 517 -29.88 -34.88 22.87
CA CYS A 517 -31.26 -35.36 22.72
C CYS A 517 -31.63 -35.82 21.30
N GLY A 518 -30.75 -35.64 20.31
CA GLY A 518 -30.98 -36.01 18.92
C GLY A 518 -31.97 -35.12 18.17
N GLU A 519 -32.43 -34.01 18.76
CA GLU A 519 -33.40 -33.09 18.14
C GLU A 519 -32.71 -31.83 17.58
N GLU A 520 -33.30 -31.23 16.55
CA GLU A 520 -32.80 -29.99 15.95
C GLU A 520 -32.72 -28.81 16.94
N VAL A 521 -31.61 -28.08 16.89
CA VAL A 521 -31.36 -26.93 17.77
C VAL A 521 -31.90 -25.65 17.15
N SER A 522 -33.10 -25.25 17.57
CA SER A 522 -33.61 -23.92 17.20
C SER A 522 -32.70 -22.80 17.72
N LYS A 523 -32.46 -21.77 16.89
CA LYS A 523 -31.59 -20.61 17.21
C LYS A 523 -31.96 -19.92 18.53
N ARG A 524 -33.24 -19.95 18.93
CA ARG A 524 -33.71 -19.32 20.16
C ARG A 524 -33.34 -20.09 21.44
N ASN A 525 -33.03 -21.38 21.33
CA ASN A 525 -32.76 -22.26 22.47
C ASN A 525 -31.36 -22.92 22.42
N ALA A 526 -30.49 -22.50 21.51
CA ALA A 526 -29.12 -23.01 21.38
C ALA A 526 -28.15 -22.33 22.37
N ILE A 527 -27.22 -23.11 22.93
CA ILE A 527 -25.97 -22.60 23.52
C ILE A 527 -24.82 -23.09 22.63
N LEU A 528 -24.02 -22.14 22.14
CA LEU A 528 -22.76 -22.40 21.44
C LEU A 528 -21.60 -22.38 22.44
N LEU A 529 -20.88 -23.48 22.57
CA LEU A 529 -19.67 -23.55 23.39
C LEU A 529 -18.45 -22.97 22.65
N THR A 530 -17.40 -22.64 23.39
CA THR A 530 -16.13 -22.13 22.83
C THR A 530 -15.45 -23.11 21.88
N CYS A 531 -15.71 -24.42 22.03
CA CYS A 531 -15.26 -25.46 21.10
C CYS A 531 -16.10 -25.55 19.81
N GLY A 532 -17.11 -24.69 19.62
CA GLY A 532 -17.91 -24.63 18.40
C GLY A 532 -19.16 -25.52 18.37
N HIS A 533 -19.36 -26.40 19.35
CA HIS A 533 -20.54 -27.28 19.43
C HIS A 533 -21.78 -26.55 19.97
N ARG A 534 -22.96 -26.94 19.47
CA ARG A 534 -24.27 -26.37 19.85
C ARG A 534 -25.17 -27.40 20.51
N TYR A 535 -25.86 -26.97 21.56
CA TYR A 535 -26.80 -27.81 22.31
C TYR A 535 -28.05 -27.02 22.70
N HIS A 536 -29.20 -27.67 22.93
CA HIS A 536 -30.29 -26.98 23.61
C HIS A 536 -29.86 -26.59 25.02
N LYS A 537 -30.20 -25.36 25.43
CA LYS A 537 -29.93 -24.82 26.76
C LYS A 537 -30.38 -25.76 27.89
N LYS A 538 -31.52 -26.43 27.73
CA LYS A 538 -32.05 -27.38 28.71
C LYS A 538 -31.23 -28.67 28.77
N CYS A 539 -30.84 -29.21 27.62
CA CYS A 539 -30.04 -30.42 27.51
C CYS A 539 -28.65 -30.22 28.10
N LEU A 540 -27.99 -29.12 27.75
CA LEU A 540 -26.66 -28.80 28.25
C LEU A 540 -26.64 -28.53 29.76
N LYS A 541 -27.66 -27.85 30.30
CA LYS A 541 -27.81 -27.66 31.75
C LYS A 541 -28.02 -28.98 32.50
N ARG A 542 -28.81 -29.90 31.95
CA ARG A 542 -28.99 -31.24 32.54
C ARG A 542 -27.70 -32.04 32.50
N TYR A 543 -26.99 -31.98 31.38
CA TYR A 543 -25.67 -32.62 31.24
C TYR A 543 -24.67 -32.09 32.27
N TRP A 544 -24.56 -30.77 32.45
CA TRP A 544 -23.69 -30.21 33.50
C TRP A 544 -24.13 -30.54 34.91
N ALA A 545 -25.43 -30.67 35.17
CA ALA A 545 -25.92 -31.12 36.47
C ALA A 545 -25.52 -32.58 36.77
N LEU A 546 -25.39 -33.44 35.75
CA LEU A 546 -24.85 -34.80 35.90
C LEU A 546 -23.34 -34.84 36.15
N LEU A 547 -22.65 -33.72 35.93
CA LEU A 547 -21.22 -33.56 36.15
C LEU A 547 -20.93 -32.66 37.38
N ASP A 548 -21.84 -32.64 38.35
CA ASP A 548 -21.73 -31.80 39.56
C ASP A 548 -21.44 -30.31 39.27
N GLY A 549 -21.93 -29.81 38.13
CA GLY A 549 -21.77 -28.42 37.71
C GLY A 549 -20.55 -28.14 36.83
N GLU A 550 -19.71 -29.13 36.52
CA GLU A 550 -18.58 -28.94 35.60
C GLU A 550 -19.07 -28.58 34.18
N LYS A 551 -18.71 -27.37 33.74
CA LYS A 551 -19.12 -26.83 32.43
C LYS A 551 -18.20 -27.28 31.31
N ARG A 552 -18.24 -28.56 30.96
CA ARG A 552 -17.49 -29.13 29.81
C ARG A 552 -18.38 -29.51 28.64
N CYS A 553 -17.79 -29.65 27.45
CA CYS A 553 -18.49 -30.12 26.25
C CYS A 553 -18.76 -31.62 26.35
N VAL A 554 -19.86 -32.11 25.73
CA VAL A 554 -20.22 -33.54 25.72
C VAL A 554 -19.13 -34.40 25.09
N TYR A 555 -18.44 -33.88 24.08
CA TYR A 555 -17.31 -34.54 23.43
C TYR A 555 -15.99 -34.49 24.20
N ASN A 556 -15.99 -33.96 25.44
CA ASN A 556 -14.76 -33.70 26.19
C ASN A 556 -13.73 -32.91 25.36
N CYS A 557 -14.19 -32.00 24.51
CA CYS A 557 -13.31 -31.13 23.74
C CYS A 557 -12.38 -30.43 24.72
N ILE A 558 -11.09 -30.70 24.58
CA ILE A 558 -10.05 -30.13 25.42
C ILE A 558 -10.07 -28.62 25.17
N THR A 559 -10.59 -27.83 26.11
CA THR A 559 -10.21 -26.41 26.22
C THR A 559 -8.69 -26.37 26.32
N PRO A 560 -8.01 -25.38 25.69
CA PRO A 560 -6.58 -25.42 25.44
C PRO A 560 -5.84 -25.93 26.68
N THR A 561 -5.22 -27.08 26.45
CA THR A 561 -4.45 -27.92 27.37
C THR A 561 -3.59 -27.12 28.33
N ASN A 562 -3.34 -27.67 29.52
CA ASN A 562 -2.24 -27.30 30.43
C ASN A 562 -0.88 -27.53 29.77
N VAL A 563 -0.61 -27.08 28.54
CA VAL A 563 0.74 -27.09 27.96
C VAL A 563 1.11 -25.71 27.45
N CYS A 564 2.35 -25.32 27.74
CA CYS A 564 2.92 -24.06 27.35
C CYS A 564 2.99 -23.95 25.82
N ILE A 565 2.41 -22.91 25.22
CA ILE A 565 2.43 -22.74 23.76
C ILE A 565 3.84 -22.46 23.20
N VAL A 566 4.79 -22.11 24.07
CA VAL A 566 6.17 -21.80 23.71
C VAL A 566 7.02 -23.07 23.62
N CYS A 567 6.88 -24.00 24.57
CA CYS A 567 7.74 -25.19 24.64
C CYS A 567 7.00 -26.54 24.66
N GLY A 568 5.69 -26.57 24.84
CA GLY A 568 4.89 -27.79 24.89
C GLY A 568 4.88 -28.52 26.24
N ALA A 569 5.55 -28.00 27.27
CA ALA A 569 5.60 -28.60 28.61
C ALA A 569 4.33 -28.34 29.42
N GLU A 570 4.01 -29.22 30.37
CA GLU A 570 2.81 -29.06 31.21
C GLU A 570 2.88 -27.78 32.07
N LEU A 571 1.79 -27.01 32.12
CA LEU A 571 1.67 -25.79 32.93
C LEU A 571 1.28 -26.16 34.36
N ASN A 572 2.10 -25.73 35.33
CA ASN A 572 1.82 -25.83 36.76
C ASN A 572 1.42 -24.45 37.29
N GLY A 573 0.14 -24.08 37.13
CA GLY A 573 -0.36 -22.75 37.45
C GLY A 573 -0.15 -21.73 36.33
N ASP A 574 0.04 -20.46 36.70
CA ASP A 574 0.10 -19.34 35.76
C ASP A 574 1.51 -19.13 35.16
N THR A 575 2.47 -20.03 35.41
CA THR A 575 3.85 -19.91 34.90
C THR A 575 4.33 -21.26 34.37
N CYS A 576 4.97 -21.27 33.20
CA CYS A 576 5.65 -22.47 32.71
C CYS A 576 6.99 -22.64 33.45
N GLU A 577 7.18 -23.75 34.17
CA GLU A 577 8.42 -24.01 34.91
C GLU A 577 9.63 -24.21 33.98
N GLU A 578 9.43 -24.72 32.76
CA GLU A 578 10.54 -24.96 31.82
C GLU A 578 11.06 -23.68 31.14
N CYS A 579 10.18 -22.75 30.77
CA CYS A 579 10.56 -21.57 30.00
C CYS A 579 10.25 -20.22 30.68
N GLY A 580 9.72 -20.25 31.91
CA GLY A 580 9.45 -19.06 32.72
C GLY A 580 8.32 -18.15 32.20
N THR A 581 7.55 -18.59 31.20
CA THR A 581 6.50 -17.77 30.60
C THR A 581 5.29 -17.68 31.53
N GLN A 582 4.96 -16.47 31.99
CA GLN A 582 3.75 -16.19 32.77
C GLN A 582 2.54 -15.97 31.86
N TYR A 583 1.42 -16.62 32.19
CA TYR A 583 0.12 -16.45 31.56
C TYR A 583 -0.80 -15.73 32.55
N HIS A 584 -1.30 -14.57 32.17
CA HIS A 584 -2.40 -13.94 32.91
C HIS A 584 -3.72 -14.60 32.49
N LYS A 585 -4.46 -15.17 33.44
CA LYS A 585 -5.84 -15.62 33.21
C LYS A 585 -6.68 -14.44 32.69
N LEU A 586 -7.41 -14.69 31.61
CA LEU A 586 -8.50 -13.84 31.13
C LEU A 586 -9.75 -14.04 31.99
#